data_AF-A0A1V5ZJP5-F1
#
_entry.id   AF-A0A1V5ZJP5-F1
#
_cell.length_a   1.000
_cell.length_b   1.000
_cell.length_c   1.000
_cell.angle_alpha   90.00
_cell.angle_beta   90.00
_cell.angle_gamma   90.00
#
_symmetry.space_group_name_H-M   'P 1'
#
loop_
_entity.id
_entity.type
_entity.pdbx_description
1 polymer ?
#
loop_
_entity_poly.entity_id
_entity_poly.type
_entity_poly.pdbx_seq_one_letter_code
_entity_poly.pdbx_strand_id
1 'polypeptide(L)'
;MSKEELPKFGEDFTVDNLTASFGLTINLGDYESLRIDKSVSIKPKNENATKDEIKAMMAVASSYVKSAVKKDVKKFIEEPVITEK
;
A
#
# COMPACT_ATOMS: atom_id res chain seq x y z
N MET A 1 29.46 -16.04 29.32
CA MET A 1 28.52 -15.81 28.20
C MET A 1 27.56 -14.74 28.65
N SER A 2 27.67 -13.53 28.11
CA SER A 2 26.72 -12.45 28.39
C SER A 2 25.36 -12.87 27.87
N LYS A 3 24.33 -12.77 28.71
CA LYS A 3 22.95 -12.84 28.25
C LYS A 3 22.76 -11.65 27.32
N GLU A 4 22.68 -11.90 26.02
CA GLU A 4 22.14 -10.92 25.08
C GLU A 4 20.70 -10.65 25.54
N GLU A 5 20.51 -9.51 26.19
CA GLU A 5 19.18 -9.00 26.49
C GLU A 5 18.53 -8.70 25.15
N LEU A 6 17.59 -9.56 24.75
CA LEU A 6 16.67 -9.27 23.66
C LEU A 6 16.01 -7.91 23.96
N PRO A 7 16.01 -6.96 23.02
CA PRO A 7 15.44 -5.63 23.24
C PRO A 7 13.99 -5.79 23.70
N LYS A 8 13.66 -5.18 24.84
CA LYS A 8 12.30 -5.16 25.38
C LYS A 8 11.39 -4.57 24.31
N PHE A 9 10.43 -5.36 23.84
CA PHE A 9 9.41 -4.91 22.88
C PHE A 9 8.58 -3.78 23.50
N GLY A 10 9.00 -2.56 23.22
CA GLY A 10 8.41 -1.31 23.69
C GLY A 10 9.20 -0.08 23.21
N GLU A 11 9.99 -0.22 22.14
CA GLU A 11 10.75 0.90 21.58
C GLU A 11 9.79 1.80 20.79
N ASP A 12 9.72 3.06 21.23
CA ASP A 12 9.11 4.15 20.49
C ASP A 12 9.87 4.30 19.16
N PHE A 13 9.24 3.93 18.05
CA PHE A 13 9.83 4.17 16.73
C PHE A 13 9.51 5.60 16.32
N THR A 14 10.52 6.35 15.89
CA THR A 14 10.31 7.61 15.18
C THR A 14 9.87 7.30 13.74
N VAL A 15 8.66 7.70 13.38
CA VAL A 15 8.04 7.44 12.08
C VAL A 15 7.72 8.75 11.39
N ASP A 16 8.58 9.12 10.44
CA ASP A 16 8.40 10.35 9.64
C ASP A 16 7.30 10.19 8.58
N ASN A 17 7.27 9.02 7.92
CA ASN A 17 6.37 8.75 6.82
C ASN A 17 6.12 7.24 6.65
N LEU A 18 4.86 6.86 6.45
CA LEU A 18 4.46 5.51 6.09
C LEU A 18 3.89 5.51 4.67
N THR A 19 4.50 4.78 3.76
CA THR A 19 4.02 4.66 2.39
C THR A 19 3.59 3.22 2.12
N ALA A 20 2.34 3.04 1.70
CA ALA A 20 1.86 1.78 1.15
C ALA A 20 1.71 1.94 -0.36
N SER A 21 2.26 0.99 -1.12
CA SER A 21 2.23 1.00 -2.58
C SER A 21 1.76 -0.36 -3.10
N PHE A 22 1.03 -0.34 -4.21
CA PHE A 22 0.58 -1.52 -4.94
C PHE A 22 0.74 -1.27 -6.43
N GLY A 23 1.38 -2.23 -7.10
CA GLY A 23 1.48 -2.28 -8.55
C GLY A 23 0.79 -3.53 -9.06
N LEU A 24 -0.05 -3.38 -10.09
CA LEU A 24 -0.65 -4.48 -10.83
C LEU A 24 -0.35 -4.31 -12.31
N THR A 25 0.14 -5.37 -12.93
CA THR A 25 0.22 -5.46 -14.39
C THR A 25 -0.80 -6.48 -14.85
N ILE A 26 -1.68 -6.09 -15.76
CA ILE A 26 -2.67 -6.95 -16.42
C ILE A 26 -2.22 -7.08 -17.88
N ASN A 27 -1.93 -8.30 -18.31
CA ASN A 27 -1.65 -8.55 -19.73
C ASN A 27 -2.99 -8.63 -20.48
N LEU A 28 -3.17 -7.81 -21.50
CA LEU A 28 -4.40 -7.72 -22.30
C LEU A 28 -4.32 -8.54 -23.61
N GLY A 29 -3.23 -9.29 -23.81
CA GLY A 29 -2.99 -10.12 -24.99
C GLY A 29 -1.54 -10.02 -25.44
N ASP A 30 -1.28 -10.40 -26.70
CA ASP A 30 0.08 -10.51 -27.25
C ASP A 30 0.82 -9.17 -27.42
N TYR A 31 0.12 -8.03 -27.33
CA TYR A 31 0.68 -6.72 -27.69
C TYR A 31 0.49 -5.61 -26.65
N GLU A 32 -0.29 -5.83 -25.58
CA GLU A 32 -0.63 -4.78 -24.62
C GLU A 32 -0.61 -5.26 -23.17
N SER A 33 -0.12 -4.39 -22.28
CA SER A 33 -0.23 -4.57 -20.84
C SER A 33 -0.74 -3.28 -20.21
N LEU A 34 -1.70 -3.41 -19.31
CA LEU A 34 -2.18 -2.33 -18.47
C LEU A 34 -1.43 -2.38 -17.15
N ARG A 35 -0.76 -1.29 -16.80
CA ARG A 35 -0.10 -1.12 -15.51
C ARG A 35 -0.87 -0.14 -14.65
N ILE A 36 -1.22 -0.58 -13.44
CA ILE A 36 -1.90 0.22 -12.41
C ILE A 36 -0.97 0.31 -11.20
N ASP A 37 -0.37 1.48 -11.00
CA ASP A 37 0.40 1.79 -9.79
C ASP A 37 -0.42 2.72 -8.89
N LYS A 38 -0.55 2.37 -7.62
CA LYS A 38 -1.18 3.21 -6.58
C LYS A 38 -0.32 3.25 -5.34
N SER A 39 -0.23 4.43 -4.76
CA SER A 39 0.44 4.63 -3.49
C SER A 39 -0.35 5.58 -2.61
N VAL A 40 -0.29 5.37 -1.31
CA VAL A 40 -0.74 6.32 -0.30
C VAL A 40 0.38 6.56 0.69
N SER A 41 0.55 7.81 1.09
CA SER A 41 1.47 8.20 2.14
C SER A 41 0.68 8.72 3.34
N ILE A 42 1.05 8.25 4.52
CA ILE A 42 0.50 8.69 5.80
C ILE A 42 1.65 9.33 6.56
N LYS A 43 1.47 10.60 6.92
CA LYS A 43 2.31 11.28 7.89
C LYS A 43 1.67 11.11 9.28
N PRO A 44 2.26 10.35 10.21
CA PRO A 44 1.74 10.22 11.56
C PRO A 44 1.71 11.58 12.27
N LYS A 45 0.70 11.82 13.10
CA LYS A 45 0.62 13.04 13.93
C LYS A 45 1.57 12.99 15.13
N ASN A 46 1.80 11.79 15.65
CA ASN A 46 2.80 11.54 16.68
C ASN A 46 3.97 10.83 16.00
N GLU A 47 5.16 11.42 16.07
CA GLU A 47 6.37 10.86 15.49
C GLU A 47 6.78 9.59 16.22
N ASN A 48 6.46 9.46 17.51
CA ASN A 48 6.70 8.24 18.27
C ASN A 48 5.49 7.32 18.16
N ALA A 49 5.70 6.15 17.56
CA ALA A 49 4.68 5.12 17.42
C ALA A 49 5.21 3.77 17.86
N THR A 50 4.36 3.00 18.54
CA THR A 50 4.64 1.61 18.86
C THR A 50 4.54 0.74 17.59
N LYS A 51 5.16 -0.43 17.64
CA LYS A 51 5.08 -1.42 16.54
C LYS A 51 3.64 -1.77 16.15
N ASP A 52 2.73 -1.85 17.11
CA ASP A 52 1.34 -2.21 16.84
C ASP A 52 0.54 -1.04 16.26
N GLU A 53 0.83 0.20 16.65
CA GLU A 53 0.30 1.39 15.99
C GLU A 53 0.78 1.52 14.55
N ILE A 54 2.06 1.24 14.29
CA ILE A 54 2.61 1.20 12.92
C ILE A 54 1.91 0.16 12.07
N LYS A 55 1.70 -1.06 12.59
CA LYS A 55 0.93 -2.10 11.90
C LYS A 55 -0.50 -1.66 11.61
N ALA A 56 -1.16 -1.03 12.58
CA ALA A 56 -2.52 -0.52 12.40
C ALA A 56 -2.57 0.57 11.31
N MET A 57 -1.65 1.54 11.34
CA MET A 57 -1.53 2.57 10.31
C MET A 57 -1.27 1.98 8.92
N MET A 58 -0.36 1.01 8.82
CA MET A 58 -0.08 0.30 7.57
C MET A 58 -1.26 -0.53 7.06
N ALA A 59 -2.03 -1.14 7.95
CA ALA A 59 -3.25 -1.87 7.57
C ALA A 59 -4.29 -0.92 6.96
N VAL A 60 -4.47 0.28 7.55
CA VAL A 60 -5.34 1.32 7.01
C VAL A 60 -4.83 1.79 5.64
N ALA A 61 -3.54 2.15 5.52
CA ALA A 61 -2.92 2.55 4.26
C ALA A 61 -3.13 1.49 3.16
N SER A 62 -2.87 0.23 3.49
CA SER A 62 -3.04 -0.90 2.58
C SER A 62 -4.49 -1.08 2.13
N SER A 63 -5.46 -0.86 3.01
CA SER A 63 -6.89 -0.94 2.69
C SER A 63 -7.32 0.13 1.68
N TYR A 64 -6.81 1.37 1.84
CA TYR A 64 -7.05 2.45 0.89
C TYR A 64 -6.48 2.13 -0.49
N VAL A 65 -5.23 1.69 -0.54
CA VAL A 65 -4.56 1.35 -1.81
C VAL A 65 -5.28 0.20 -2.50
N LYS A 66 -5.62 -0.88 -1.77
CA LYS A 66 -6.41 -2.00 -2.33
C LYS A 66 -7.75 -1.55 -2.89
N SER A 67 -8.47 -0.68 -2.17
CA SER A 67 -9.76 -0.17 -2.62
C SER A 67 -9.64 0.70 -3.87
N ALA A 68 -8.60 1.54 -3.94
CA ALA A 68 -8.32 2.37 -5.11
C ALA A 68 -7.99 1.50 -6.34
N VAL A 69 -7.13 0.49 -6.18
CA VAL A 69 -6.79 -0.45 -7.25
C VAL A 69 -8.03 -1.20 -7.72
N LYS A 70 -8.85 -1.72 -6.79
CA LYS A 70 -10.08 -2.44 -7.15
C LYS A 70 -11.05 -1.56 -7.94
N LYS A 71 -11.19 -0.28 -7.56
CA LYS A 71 -12.02 0.69 -8.27
C LYS A 71 -11.50 0.93 -9.69
N ASP A 72 -10.20 1.12 -9.85
CA ASP A 72 -9.59 1.36 -11.15
C ASP A 72 -9.69 0.13 -12.06
N VAL A 73 -9.37 -1.06 -11.56
CA VAL A 73 -9.54 -2.32 -12.30
C VAL A 73 -10.99 -2.49 -12.75
N LYS A 74 -11.97 -2.24 -11.87
CA LYS A 74 -13.39 -2.32 -12.21
C LYS A 74 -13.75 -1.35 -13.34
N LYS A 75 -13.26 -0.11 -13.28
CA LYS A 75 -13.46 0.90 -14.33
C LYS A 75 -12.94 0.40 -15.68
N PHE A 76 -11.74 -0.17 -15.72
CA PHE A 76 -11.14 -0.68 -16.97
C PHE A 76 -11.88 -1.91 -17.55
N ILE A 77 -12.48 -2.75 -16.71
CA ILE A 77 -13.24 -3.93 -17.17
C ILE A 77 -14.65 -3.53 -17.66
N GLU A 78 -15.27 -2.55 -17.02
CA GLU A 78 -16.67 -2.19 -17.26
C GLU A 78 -16.87 -1.05 -18.27
N GLU A 79 -15.86 -0.21 -18.52
CA GLU A 79 -15.97 0.81 -19.57
C GLU A 79 -15.95 0.12 -20.95
N PRO A 80 -17.00 0.31 -21.79
CA PRO A 80 -17.02 -0.26 -23.13
C PRO A 80 -15.84 0.31 -23.92
N VAL A 81 -15.06 -0.57 -24.55
CA VAL A 81 -14.03 -0.19 -25.52
C VAL A 81 -14.74 0.57 -26.64
N ILE A 82 -14.66 1.90 -26.61
CA ILE A 82 -15.16 2.75 -27.70
C ILE A 82 -14.27 2.43 -28.90
N THR A 83 -14.74 1.54 -29.76
CA THR A 83 -14.18 1.32 -31.08
C THR A 83 -14.86 2.31 -32.01
N GLU A 84 -14.19 3.43 -32.29
CA GLU A 84 -14.55 4.23 -33.45
C GLU A 84 -14.29 3.37 -34.70
N LYS A 85 -15.31 3.24 -35.56
CA LYS A 85 -15.28 2.50 -36.82
C LYS A 85 -14.60 3.29 -37.92
#